data_AF-A0A956NBU9-F1
#
_entry.id   AF-A0A956NBU9-F1
#
_cell.length_a   1.000
_cell.length_b   1.000
_cell.length_c   1.000
_cell.angle_alpha   90.00
_cell.angle_beta   90.00
_cell.angle_gamma   90.00
#
_symmetry.space_group_name_H-M   'P 1'
#
loop_
_entity.id
_entity.type
_entity.pdbx_description
1 polymer ?
#
loop_
_entity_poly.entity_id
_entity_poly.type
_entity_poly.pdbx_seq_one_letter_code
_entity_poly.pdbx_strand_id
1 'polypeptide(L)'
;MSAWRRFAEWLHLQWPAGTVEKLPEVREDGSTNVPGLFVAGDLRGVPLLKFSADTGARVAERLADDLSRAGQSPAGADVFDLAIVGAGVAGMSAALTARRRGLRFVVLESSEPFSTIVNFPRAKPIYTYPKDMTPAGELAVTASVKEALVDELRGQTVDQGIVPASARVERVAKAPHGFDVVLAGGDTVRARRVLAALGRSGDFRRLDVPGEDLDKVSNRLHDPRDFQARRVLVVGGGDSALESAIALAENGADVTLSYRRADLARPKAENTERANELAASGKLALRLATEVTEIREQDVVLRHADGRSETIPNDFVFAMIGREAPLEFFRRSGVTIAGDRGAKFWATLLAFAGVIGFLYHWKAGGKLTAKFQAHDWFPFQFMRPEDASTLAGTLGIAFQTPAAWFTLAYTLAIVGFGVRRIRRRRTPYVTVQTLTLMAFQIVPLFLLPSVLLPWAGHRGAFGDADRVVTIAPAAATRWEESVLHSPEDPAALLDSVRPDLPADVAAWPDLSLEVSWPIRHAGDRLLLHGADGRLATVRVSDRRIHVHDPTRGSSWWADQLFPASEWDAQGREYWRTIGLILAWPLFLWNVFTYQPMVLWLVISVVQTFVLIPLLIRFWGKGAYCGWICSCGGL
;
A
#
# COMPACT_ATOMS: atom_id res chain seq x y z
N MET A 1 35.41 0.48 7.42
CA MET A 1 34.28 -0.23 6.78
C MET A 1 34.50 -0.35 5.28
N SER A 2 34.23 -1.51 4.68
CA SER A 2 34.34 -1.70 3.22
C SER A 2 33.29 -0.87 2.48
N ALA A 3 33.56 -0.52 1.21
CA ALA A 3 32.61 0.18 0.36
C ALA A 3 31.28 -0.58 0.23
N TRP A 4 31.35 -1.92 0.21
CA TRP A 4 30.18 -2.80 0.20
C TRP A 4 29.34 -2.68 1.47
N ARG A 5 29.96 -2.62 2.66
CA ARG A 5 29.23 -2.49 3.93
C ARG A 5 28.54 -1.13 4.04
N ARG A 6 29.21 -0.05 3.61
CA ARG A 6 28.59 1.29 3.50
C ARG A 6 27.42 1.30 2.51
N PHE A 7 27.54 0.60 1.39
CA PHE A 7 26.48 0.47 0.41
C PHE A 7 25.28 -0.35 0.93
N ALA A 8 25.53 -1.44 1.65
CA ALA A 8 24.49 -2.27 2.26
C ALA A 8 23.74 -1.56 3.41
N GLU A 9 24.46 -0.80 4.24
CA GLU A 9 23.88 0.08 5.25
C GLU A 9 23.10 1.23 4.61
N TRP A 10 23.66 1.85 3.57
CA TRP A 10 22.96 2.85 2.75
C TRP A 10 21.69 2.29 2.12
N LEU A 11 21.65 1.00 1.75
CA LEU A 11 20.45 0.33 1.25
C LEU A 11 19.34 0.14 2.30
N HIS A 12 19.60 0.42 3.60
CA HIS A 12 18.69 0.17 4.72
C HIS A 12 18.24 -1.30 4.83
N LEU A 13 19.06 -2.25 4.34
CA LEU A 13 18.78 -3.70 4.48
C LEU A 13 18.77 -4.17 5.95
N GLN A 14 19.24 -3.33 6.86
CA GLN A 14 19.29 -3.57 8.31
C GLN A 14 18.03 -3.09 9.04
N TRP A 15 17.15 -2.32 8.39
CA TRP A 15 15.88 -1.93 9.01
C TRP A 15 14.91 -3.09 8.88
N PRO A 16 14.43 -3.66 9.99
CA PRO A 16 13.35 -4.62 9.87
C PRO A 16 12.15 -3.84 9.31
N ALA A 17 11.74 -4.19 8.08
CA ALA A 17 10.33 -4.22 7.76
C ALA A 17 9.72 -5.23 8.73
N GLY A 18 9.36 -4.76 9.94
CA GLY A 18 8.61 -5.56 10.89
C GLY A 18 7.41 -6.14 10.16
N THR A 19 7.01 -7.35 10.52
CA THR A 19 5.68 -7.83 10.13
C THR A 19 4.68 -6.76 10.54
N VAL A 20 3.93 -6.21 9.58
CA VAL A 20 2.86 -5.25 9.88
C VAL A 20 1.97 -5.89 10.94
N GLU A 21 1.97 -5.31 12.12
CA GLU A 21 1.21 -5.84 13.25
C GLU A 21 -0.27 -5.83 12.87
N LYS A 22 -0.93 -6.99 13.00
CA LYS A 22 -2.35 -7.10 12.73
C LYS A 22 -3.09 -6.37 13.85
N LEU A 23 -3.95 -5.43 13.48
CA LEU A 23 -4.79 -4.64 14.39
C LEU A 23 -6.25 -4.72 13.91
N PRO A 24 -7.25 -4.46 14.78
CA PRO A 24 -8.63 -4.34 14.32
C PRO A 24 -8.74 -3.25 13.24
N GLU A 25 -9.63 -3.47 12.26
CA GLU A 25 -9.95 -2.48 11.24
C GLU A 25 -10.85 -1.40 11.86
N VAL A 26 -10.25 -0.24 12.13
CA VAL A 26 -10.91 0.88 12.79
C VAL A 26 -10.86 2.10 11.89
N ARG A 27 -12.00 2.77 11.74
CA ARG A 27 -12.08 4.04 11.01
C ARG A 27 -11.45 5.18 11.84
N GLU A 28 -11.18 6.30 11.19
CA GLU A 28 -10.55 7.47 11.82
C GLU A 28 -11.35 8.01 13.02
N ASP A 29 -12.65 7.78 13.04
CA ASP A 29 -13.55 8.15 14.12
C ASP A 29 -13.66 7.13 15.26
N GLY A 30 -12.92 6.01 15.18
CA GLY A 30 -12.98 4.92 16.15
C GLY A 30 -14.07 3.87 15.88
N SER A 31 -14.92 4.05 14.87
CA SER A 31 -15.96 3.08 14.55
C SER A 31 -15.40 1.83 13.86
N THR A 32 -16.04 0.68 14.12
CA THR A 32 -15.71 -0.61 13.49
C THR A 32 -16.74 -1.01 12.42
N ASN A 33 -16.57 -2.17 11.80
CA ASN A 33 -17.61 -2.77 10.95
C ASN A 33 -18.87 -3.20 11.73
N VAL A 34 -18.81 -3.26 13.07
CA VAL A 34 -19.94 -3.57 13.94
C VAL A 34 -20.57 -2.25 14.44
N PRO A 35 -21.76 -1.87 13.96
CA PRO A 35 -22.36 -0.58 14.31
C PRO A 35 -22.62 -0.46 15.82
N GLY A 36 -22.06 0.57 16.46
CA GLY A 36 -22.18 0.82 17.90
C GLY A 36 -21.04 0.28 18.77
N LEU A 37 -20.10 -0.49 18.18
CA LEU A 37 -18.85 -0.91 18.80
C LEU A 37 -17.68 -0.07 18.26
N PHE A 38 -16.99 0.60 19.16
CA PHE A 38 -15.88 1.50 18.87
C PHE A 38 -14.58 1.03 19.52
N VAL A 39 -13.45 1.50 19.00
CA VAL A 39 -12.10 1.21 19.51
C VAL A 39 -11.35 2.52 19.73
N ALA A 40 -10.62 2.61 20.84
CA ALA A 40 -9.76 3.75 21.16
C ALA A 40 -8.39 3.32 21.71
N GLY A 41 -7.48 4.28 21.86
CA GLY A 41 -6.13 4.05 22.36
C GLY A 41 -5.20 3.44 21.33
N ASP A 42 -4.21 2.71 21.84
CA ASP A 42 -3.10 2.11 21.09
C ASP A 42 -3.52 1.22 19.92
N LEU A 43 -4.73 0.67 19.94
CA LEU A 43 -5.26 -0.18 18.87
C LEU A 43 -5.65 0.60 17.61
N ARG A 44 -5.64 1.95 17.67
CA ARG A 44 -5.88 2.84 16.52
C ARG A 44 -4.61 3.33 15.83
N GLY A 45 -3.42 3.01 16.33
CA GLY A 45 -2.17 3.45 15.71
C GLY A 45 -1.04 3.63 16.70
N VAL A 46 -0.52 4.85 16.81
CA VAL A 46 0.69 5.11 17.60
C VAL A 46 0.37 5.11 19.11
N PRO A 47 1.04 4.29 19.92
CA PRO A 47 0.76 4.08 21.34
C PRO A 47 1.34 5.20 22.22
N LEU A 48 0.85 6.44 22.06
CA LEU A 48 1.27 7.58 22.88
C LEU A 48 0.17 7.96 23.88
N LEU A 49 0.56 8.32 25.10
CA LEU A 49 -0.37 8.66 26.18
C LEU A 49 -1.38 9.75 25.76
N LYS A 50 -0.90 10.82 25.11
CA LYS A 50 -1.76 11.92 24.62
C LYS A 50 -2.72 11.48 23.52
N PHE A 51 -2.27 10.62 22.59
CA PHE A 51 -3.16 10.05 21.58
C PHE A 51 -4.20 9.12 22.21
N SER A 52 -3.81 8.32 23.20
CA SER A 52 -4.74 7.44 23.90
C SER A 52 -5.79 8.25 24.67
N ALA A 53 -5.40 9.30 25.38
CA ALA A 53 -6.33 10.22 26.03
C ALA A 53 -7.27 10.90 25.02
N ASP A 54 -6.74 11.47 23.94
CA ASP A 54 -7.53 12.17 22.92
C ASP A 54 -8.53 11.25 22.21
N THR A 55 -8.07 10.07 21.79
CA THR A 55 -8.89 9.10 21.06
C THR A 55 -10.02 8.55 21.93
N GLY A 56 -9.80 8.37 23.24
CA GLY A 56 -10.85 7.99 24.19
C GLY A 56 -11.94 9.05 24.31
N ALA A 57 -11.54 10.30 24.55
CA ALA A 57 -12.47 11.42 24.70
C ALA A 57 -13.32 11.65 23.45
N ARG A 58 -12.69 11.72 22.27
CA ARG A 58 -13.40 11.95 21.00
C ARG A 58 -14.43 10.87 20.68
N VAL A 59 -14.12 9.62 21.00
CA VAL A 59 -15.05 8.51 20.78
C VAL A 59 -16.23 8.59 21.76
N ALA A 60 -15.97 8.92 23.02
CA ALA A 60 -17.04 9.13 24.01
C ALA A 60 -17.96 10.31 23.64
N GLU A 61 -17.41 11.44 23.18
CA GLU A 61 -18.20 12.59 22.69
C GLU A 61 -19.14 12.17 21.56
N ARG A 62 -18.60 11.47 20.56
CA ARG A 62 -19.39 10.99 19.43
C ARG A 62 -20.47 10.01 19.87
N LEU A 63 -20.13 9.09 20.77
CA LEU A 63 -21.10 8.13 21.30
C LEU A 63 -22.24 8.85 22.02
N ALA A 64 -21.96 9.90 22.77
CA ALA A 64 -22.97 10.74 23.40
C ALA A 64 -23.87 11.43 22.35
N ASP A 65 -23.27 12.00 21.29
CA ASP A 65 -24.02 12.64 20.21
C ASP A 65 -24.90 11.63 19.45
N ASP A 66 -24.38 10.44 19.15
CA ASP A 66 -25.10 9.36 18.47
C ASP A 66 -26.29 8.86 19.31
N LEU A 67 -26.11 8.74 20.63
CA LEU A 67 -27.17 8.36 21.56
C LEU A 67 -28.24 9.46 21.69
N SER A 68 -27.83 10.72 21.68
CA SER A 68 -28.73 11.88 21.72
C SER A 68 -29.61 11.95 20.47
N ARG A 69 -29.01 11.72 19.28
CA ARG A 69 -29.74 11.70 17.99
C ARG A 69 -30.68 10.51 17.85
N ALA A 70 -30.31 9.35 18.39
CA ALA A 70 -31.14 8.14 18.32
C ALA A 70 -32.42 8.24 19.18
N GLY A 71 -32.57 9.29 19.99
CA GLY A 71 -33.67 9.46 20.93
C GLY A 71 -33.50 8.60 22.19
N GLN A 72 -34.18 9.00 23.26
CA GLN A 72 -34.32 8.18 24.47
C GLN A 72 -35.31 7.05 24.19
N SER A 73 -34.86 5.93 23.62
CA SER A 73 -35.54 4.67 23.96
C SER A 73 -35.16 4.38 25.41
N PRO A 74 -36.11 4.23 26.35
CA PRO A 74 -35.80 3.82 27.70
C PRO A 74 -35.35 2.37 27.63
N ALA A 75 -34.07 2.16 27.31
CA ALA A 75 -33.42 0.91 27.65
C ALA A 75 -33.61 0.78 29.16
N GLY A 76 -34.14 -0.37 29.62
CA GLY A 76 -34.58 -0.56 31.01
C GLY A 76 -33.52 -0.11 32.03
N ALA A 77 -33.91 -0.01 33.30
CA ALA A 77 -33.02 0.43 34.37
C ALA A 77 -31.66 -0.32 34.39
N ASP A 78 -31.58 -1.51 33.79
CA ASP A 78 -30.42 -2.41 33.78
C ASP A 78 -29.49 -2.26 32.56
N VAL A 79 -29.70 -1.27 31.67
CA VAL A 79 -28.91 -1.12 30.42
C VAL A 79 -28.09 0.17 30.40
N PHE A 80 -26.77 0.06 30.41
CA PHE A 80 -25.90 1.24 30.31
C PHE A 80 -26.02 1.92 28.93
N ASP A 81 -25.85 3.23 28.88
CA ASP A 81 -25.65 3.96 27.63
C ASP A 81 -24.34 3.54 26.97
N LEU A 82 -23.30 3.36 27.78
CA LEU A 82 -21.94 3.03 27.34
C LEU A 82 -21.26 2.03 28.29
N ALA A 83 -20.79 0.90 27.74
CA ALA A 83 -19.80 0.06 28.40
C ALA A 83 -18.40 0.37 27.86
N ILE A 84 -17.46 0.68 28.75
CA ILE A 84 -16.05 0.94 28.43
C ILE A 84 -15.25 -0.28 28.89
N VAL A 85 -14.60 -0.96 27.94
CA VAL A 85 -13.81 -2.17 28.20
C VAL A 85 -12.32 -1.79 28.23
N GLY A 86 -11.74 -1.78 29.43
CA GLY A 86 -10.36 -1.41 29.73
C GLY A 86 -10.27 -0.05 30.44
N ALA A 87 -9.58 -0.01 31.58
CA ALA A 87 -9.33 1.18 32.40
C ALA A 87 -7.91 1.73 32.23
N GLY A 88 -7.38 1.68 31.00
CA GLY A 88 -6.19 2.43 30.61
C GLY A 88 -6.48 3.91 30.35
N VAL A 89 -5.48 4.66 29.89
CA VAL A 89 -5.61 6.11 29.59
C VAL A 89 -6.77 6.42 28.66
N ALA A 90 -6.95 5.63 27.59
CA ALA A 90 -8.07 5.83 26.66
C ALA A 90 -9.44 5.58 27.29
N GLY A 91 -9.57 4.51 28.07
CA GLY A 91 -10.84 4.15 28.72
C GLY A 91 -11.22 5.15 29.81
N MET A 92 -10.26 5.58 30.63
CA MET A 92 -10.50 6.55 31.69
C MET A 92 -10.78 7.96 31.15
N SER A 93 -10.11 8.38 30.07
CA SER A 93 -10.44 9.61 29.34
C SER A 93 -11.87 9.58 28.78
N ALA A 94 -12.27 8.44 28.20
CA ALA A 94 -13.62 8.24 27.73
C ALA A 94 -14.65 8.27 28.88
N ALA A 95 -14.31 7.71 30.04
CA ALA A 95 -15.16 7.70 31.22
C ALA A 95 -15.40 9.11 31.78
N LEU A 96 -14.35 9.94 31.88
CA LEU A 96 -14.45 11.35 32.26
C LEU A 96 -15.39 12.10 31.30
N THR A 97 -15.20 11.86 30.00
CA THR A 97 -16.07 12.45 28.96
C THR A 97 -17.52 11.98 29.07
N ALA A 98 -17.74 10.68 29.29
CA ALA A 98 -19.07 10.11 29.46
C ALA A 98 -19.78 10.70 30.69
N ARG A 99 -19.05 10.90 31.80
CA ARG A 99 -19.55 11.56 33.01
C ARG A 99 -19.99 12.99 32.73
N ARG A 100 -19.12 13.79 32.10
CA ARG A 100 -19.44 15.19 31.73
C ARG A 100 -20.62 15.31 30.78
N ARG A 101 -20.80 14.33 29.87
CA ARG A 101 -21.95 14.27 28.97
C ARG A 101 -23.21 13.65 29.61
N GLY A 102 -23.17 13.31 30.89
CA GLY A 102 -24.31 12.78 31.63
C GLY A 102 -24.74 11.37 31.23
N LEU A 103 -23.85 10.59 30.62
CA LEU A 103 -24.16 9.21 30.21
C LEU A 103 -24.20 8.27 31.41
N ARG A 104 -25.08 7.26 31.38
CA ARG A 104 -25.00 6.13 32.31
C ARG A 104 -23.99 5.12 31.77
N PHE A 105 -22.81 5.01 32.39
CA PHE A 105 -21.74 4.15 31.89
C PHE A 105 -21.15 3.23 32.96
N VAL A 106 -20.42 2.23 32.50
CA VAL A 106 -19.61 1.31 33.33
C VAL A 106 -18.24 1.13 32.70
N VAL A 107 -17.20 1.10 33.52
CA VAL A 107 -15.83 0.77 33.11
C VAL A 107 -15.51 -0.63 33.63
N LEU A 108 -15.13 -1.54 32.74
CA LEU A 108 -14.79 -2.93 33.05
C LEU A 108 -13.28 -3.13 32.87
N GLU A 109 -12.58 -3.55 33.93
CA GLU A 109 -11.12 -3.75 33.92
C GLU A 109 -10.76 -5.15 34.42
N SER A 110 -9.94 -5.87 33.67
CA SER A 110 -9.51 -7.23 34.02
C SER A 110 -8.43 -7.31 35.11
N SER A 111 -7.71 -6.20 35.32
CA SER A 111 -6.57 -6.10 36.22
C SER A 111 -6.76 -4.93 37.19
N GLU A 112 -5.98 -3.87 37.04
CA GLU A 112 -6.07 -2.64 37.82
C GLU A 112 -6.12 -1.41 36.91
N PRO A 113 -6.68 -0.27 37.37
CA PRO A 113 -6.67 0.97 36.61
C PRO A 113 -5.24 1.40 36.24
N PHE A 114 -5.06 1.79 34.99
CA PHE A 114 -3.78 2.18 34.40
C PHE A 114 -2.69 1.10 34.42
N SER A 115 -3.06 -0.19 34.45
CA SER A 115 -2.14 -1.34 34.55
C SER A 115 -0.91 -1.26 33.64
N THR A 116 -1.05 -0.78 32.40
CA THR A 116 0.10 -0.59 31.50
C THR A 116 1.19 0.30 32.10
N ILE A 117 0.81 1.43 32.70
CA ILE A 117 1.73 2.42 33.25
C ILE A 117 2.23 1.95 34.61
N VAL A 118 1.36 1.36 35.45
CA VAL A 118 1.74 0.77 36.74
C VAL A 118 2.86 -0.26 36.57
N ASN A 119 2.77 -1.07 35.50
CA ASN A 119 3.74 -2.12 35.19
C ASN A 119 5.05 -1.61 34.55
N PHE A 120 5.25 -0.30 34.40
CA PHE A 120 6.56 0.22 34.02
C PHE A 120 7.58 0.07 35.16
N PRO A 121 8.88 -0.06 34.85
CA PRO A 121 9.94 -0.04 35.85
C PRO A 121 9.86 1.19 36.77
N ARG A 122 10.27 1.01 38.03
CA ARG A 122 10.33 2.08 39.03
C ARG A 122 11.17 3.25 38.54
N ALA A 123 10.71 4.47 38.81
CA ALA A 123 11.35 5.72 38.41
C ALA A 123 11.55 5.87 36.88
N LYS A 124 10.79 5.12 36.05
CA LYS A 124 10.89 5.23 34.59
C LYS A 124 10.55 6.67 34.15
N PRO A 125 11.46 7.34 33.40
CA PRO A 125 11.14 8.63 32.79
C PRO A 125 9.99 8.49 31.78
N ILE A 126 9.03 9.39 31.88
CA ILE A 126 7.89 9.48 30.98
C ILE A 126 8.08 10.67 30.04
N TYR A 127 7.98 10.39 28.74
CA TYR A 127 8.03 11.40 27.71
C TYR A 127 6.67 11.54 27.03
N THR A 128 6.03 12.68 27.23
CA THR A 128 4.68 12.97 26.72
C THR A 128 4.74 13.61 25.34
N TYR A 129 5.01 12.80 24.31
CA TYR A 129 4.90 13.23 22.92
C TYR A 129 3.46 13.07 22.38
N PRO A 130 3.03 13.92 21.43
CA PRO A 130 3.67 15.17 20.99
C PRO A 130 3.58 16.27 22.06
N LYS A 131 4.64 17.06 22.25
CA LYS A 131 4.69 18.09 23.30
C LYS A 131 3.60 19.17 23.12
N ASP A 132 3.39 19.63 21.89
CA ASP A 132 2.46 20.71 21.56
C ASP A 132 1.00 20.25 21.40
N MET A 133 0.72 18.96 21.58
CA MET A 133 -0.65 18.43 21.50
C MET A 133 -1.38 18.59 22.83
N THR A 134 -2.59 19.14 22.77
CA THR A 134 -3.58 19.10 23.86
C THR A 134 -4.68 18.09 23.50
N PRO A 135 -4.87 17.01 24.27
CA PRO A 135 -5.97 16.06 24.04
C PRO A 135 -7.35 16.73 24.15
N ALA A 136 -8.34 16.25 23.40
CA ALA A 136 -9.71 16.79 23.46
C ALA A 136 -10.48 16.56 24.78
N GLY A 137 -9.98 15.67 25.65
CA GLY A 137 -10.60 15.34 26.94
C GLY A 137 -9.95 16.04 28.14
N GLU A 138 -10.53 15.83 29.31
CA GLU A 138 -10.05 16.42 30.58
C GLU A 138 -8.85 15.67 31.19
N LEU A 139 -8.58 14.43 30.75
CA LEU A 139 -7.48 13.65 31.29
C LEU A 139 -6.12 14.23 30.86
N ALA A 140 -5.46 14.90 31.79
CA ALA A 140 -4.13 15.47 31.61
C ALA A 140 -3.03 14.42 31.90
N VAL A 141 -1.91 14.58 31.20
CA VAL A 141 -0.71 13.75 31.33
C VAL A 141 0.49 14.69 31.38
N THR A 142 0.94 15.05 32.58
CA THR A 142 1.97 16.09 32.77
C THR A 142 3.20 15.60 33.51
N ALA A 143 3.07 14.61 34.40
CA ALA A 143 4.19 14.05 35.14
C ALA A 143 5.26 13.41 34.23
N SER A 144 6.51 13.63 34.60
CA SER A 144 7.70 13.17 33.87
C SER A 144 8.28 11.85 34.39
N VAL A 145 7.69 11.26 35.43
CA VAL A 145 8.13 10.00 36.05
C VAL A 145 6.90 9.14 36.36
N LYS A 146 7.05 7.81 36.24
CA LYS A 146 5.98 6.82 36.36
C LYS A 146 5.09 7.01 37.60
N GLU A 147 5.66 7.06 38.79
CA GLU A 147 4.90 7.06 40.05
C GLU A 147 3.99 8.30 40.15
N ALA A 148 4.57 9.48 39.94
CA ALA A 148 3.83 10.74 39.91
C ALA A 148 2.72 10.73 38.82
N LEU A 149 2.98 10.09 37.67
CA LEU A 149 1.97 9.97 36.63
C LEU A 149 0.81 9.06 37.03
N VAL A 150 1.10 7.93 37.68
CA VAL A 150 0.05 7.02 38.17
C VAL A 150 -0.83 7.73 39.19
N ASP A 151 -0.22 8.48 40.12
CA ASP A 151 -0.95 9.25 41.13
C ASP A 151 -1.78 10.37 40.49
N GLU A 152 -1.21 11.12 39.54
CA GLU A 152 -1.90 12.15 38.76
C GLU A 152 -3.14 11.59 38.04
N LEU A 153 -2.99 10.45 37.35
CA LEU A 153 -4.08 9.82 36.57
C LEU A 153 -5.16 9.22 37.47
N ARG A 154 -4.78 8.62 38.60
CA ARG A 154 -5.73 8.08 39.59
C ARG A 154 -6.50 9.21 40.27
N GLY A 155 -5.82 10.27 40.71
CA GLY A 155 -6.47 11.44 41.32
C GLY A 155 -7.55 12.02 40.42
N GLN A 156 -7.20 12.35 39.16
CA GLN A 156 -8.14 12.92 38.19
C GLN A 156 -9.42 12.10 37.95
N THR A 157 -9.37 10.78 38.16
CA THR A 157 -10.49 9.88 37.88
C THR A 157 -11.30 9.51 39.12
N VAL A 158 -10.61 9.24 40.23
CA VAL A 158 -11.24 8.96 41.53
C VAL A 158 -11.96 10.20 42.05
N ASP A 159 -11.38 11.40 41.88
CA ASP A 159 -11.99 12.68 42.26
C ASP A 159 -13.33 12.93 41.54
N GLN A 160 -13.57 12.27 40.41
CA GLN A 160 -14.81 12.32 39.63
C GLN A 160 -15.75 11.13 39.89
N GLY A 161 -15.45 10.32 40.92
CA GLY A 161 -16.23 9.14 41.29
C GLY A 161 -16.24 8.05 40.21
N ILE A 162 -15.16 7.92 39.43
CA ILE A 162 -15.03 6.92 38.39
C ILE A 162 -14.21 5.74 38.95
N VAL A 163 -14.91 4.67 39.31
CA VAL A 163 -14.30 3.44 39.83
C VAL A 163 -14.57 2.30 38.85
N PRO A 164 -13.53 1.73 38.19
CA PRO A 164 -13.71 0.57 37.33
C PRO A 164 -14.15 -0.66 38.10
N ALA A 165 -15.09 -1.42 37.52
CA ALA A 165 -15.48 -2.72 38.03
C ALA A 165 -14.45 -3.77 37.58
N SER A 166 -13.97 -4.59 38.52
CA SER A 166 -13.05 -5.68 38.22
C SER A 166 -13.79 -6.80 37.48
N ALA A 167 -13.56 -6.91 36.17
CA ALA A 167 -14.21 -7.87 35.30
C ALA A 167 -13.40 -8.07 34.01
N ARG A 168 -13.15 -9.33 33.63
CA ARG A 168 -12.57 -9.68 32.32
C ARG A 168 -13.68 -9.88 31.31
N VAL A 169 -13.65 -9.11 30.22
CA VAL A 169 -14.59 -9.26 29.09
C VAL A 169 -14.01 -10.21 28.04
N GLU A 170 -14.82 -11.18 27.60
CA GLU A 170 -14.40 -12.17 26.60
C GLU A 170 -14.80 -11.80 25.17
N ARG A 171 -16.01 -11.25 25.01
CA ARG A 171 -16.58 -10.82 23.73
C ARG A 171 -17.72 -9.83 23.91
N VAL A 172 -18.04 -9.13 22.83
CA VAL A 172 -19.20 -8.25 22.73
C VAL A 172 -20.17 -8.85 21.71
N ALA A 173 -21.41 -9.12 22.12
CA ALA A 173 -22.46 -9.68 21.28
C ALA A 173 -23.50 -8.62 20.95
N LYS A 174 -23.98 -8.59 19.70
CA LYS A 174 -25.09 -7.70 19.32
C LYS A 174 -26.41 -8.25 19.87
N ALA A 175 -27.24 -7.37 20.42
CA ALA A 175 -28.53 -7.70 21.02
C ALA A 175 -29.58 -6.63 20.65
N PRO A 176 -30.90 -6.87 20.84
CA PRO A 176 -31.95 -5.90 20.52
C PRO A 176 -31.79 -4.54 21.25
N HIS A 177 -31.29 -4.56 22.49
CA HIS A 177 -31.01 -3.36 23.29
C HIS A 177 -29.66 -2.69 22.97
N GLY A 178 -28.91 -3.21 22.00
CA GLY A 178 -27.56 -2.77 21.65
C GLY A 178 -26.59 -3.95 21.74
N PHE A 179 -26.02 -4.16 22.92
CA PHE A 179 -24.98 -5.14 23.16
C PHE A 179 -25.09 -5.86 24.50
N ASP A 180 -24.67 -7.12 24.46
CA ASP A 180 -24.36 -7.94 25.61
C ASP A 180 -22.83 -8.07 25.71
N VAL A 181 -22.25 -7.48 26.76
CA VAL A 181 -20.83 -7.55 27.07
C VAL A 181 -20.60 -8.75 27.98
N VAL A 182 -20.07 -9.84 27.41
CA VAL A 182 -19.96 -11.15 28.07
C VAL A 182 -18.66 -11.23 28.86
N LEU A 183 -18.77 -11.53 30.15
CA LEU A 183 -17.66 -11.63 31.10
C LEU A 183 -17.11 -13.07 31.15
N ALA A 184 -15.89 -13.25 31.69
CA ALA A 184 -15.19 -14.54 31.79
C ALA A 184 -15.85 -15.59 32.72
N GLY A 185 -16.99 -15.26 33.34
CA GLY A 185 -17.83 -16.20 34.11
C GLY A 185 -19.18 -16.51 33.44
N GLY A 186 -19.44 -16.00 32.23
CA GLY A 186 -20.72 -16.13 31.53
C GLY A 186 -21.73 -15.03 31.85
N ASP A 187 -21.53 -14.27 32.94
CA ASP A 187 -22.32 -13.08 33.26
C ASP A 187 -22.24 -12.04 32.16
N THR A 188 -23.28 -11.19 32.06
CA THR A 188 -23.41 -10.23 30.97
C THR A 188 -23.77 -8.84 31.48
N VAL A 189 -23.07 -7.83 30.98
CA VAL A 189 -23.39 -6.42 31.16
C VAL A 189 -24.07 -5.89 29.91
N ARG A 190 -25.26 -5.31 30.05
CA ARG A 190 -26.04 -4.79 28.92
C ARG A 190 -25.69 -3.33 28.65
N ALA A 191 -25.41 -2.99 27.38
CA ALA A 191 -25.11 -1.61 26.99
C ALA A 191 -25.62 -1.26 25.59
N ARG A 192 -26.04 -0.01 25.38
CA ARG A 192 -26.47 0.51 24.06
C ARG A 192 -25.28 0.67 23.11
N ARG A 193 -24.12 1.01 23.65
CA ARG A 193 -22.86 1.22 22.93
C ARG A 193 -21.69 0.63 23.71
N VAL A 194 -20.64 0.25 23.00
CA VAL A 194 -19.44 -0.31 23.60
C VAL A 194 -18.20 0.38 23.05
N LEU A 195 -17.30 0.77 23.95
CA LEU A 195 -15.97 1.25 23.65
C LEU A 195 -14.93 0.23 24.11
N ALA A 196 -14.22 -0.39 23.18
CA ALA A 196 -13.06 -1.22 23.47
C ALA A 196 -11.79 -0.36 23.58
N ALA A 197 -11.29 -0.20 24.80
CA ALA A 197 -10.10 0.54 25.18
C ALA A 197 -9.03 -0.37 25.85
N LEU A 198 -8.91 -1.60 25.33
CA LEU A 198 -8.09 -2.69 25.86
C LEU A 198 -6.57 -2.45 25.79
N GLY A 199 -6.13 -1.52 24.93
CA GLY A 199 -4.71 -1.32 24.64
C GLY A 199 -4.05 -2.55 24.00
N ARG A 200 -2.71 -2.57 24.00
CA ARG A 200 -1.88 -3.67 23.46
C ARG A 200 -1.11 -4.43 24.54
N SER A 201 -1.30 -4.05 25.79
CA SER A 201 -0.42 -4.46 26.88
C SER A 201 -0.96 -5.62 27.73
N GLY A 202 -2.14 -6.15 27.42
CA GLY A 202 -2.78 -7.20 28.24
C GLY A 202 -1.98 -8.50 28.25
N ASP A 203 -1.97 -9.21 27.11
CA ASP A 203 -1.41 -10.55 27.02
C ASP A 203 0.07 -10.51 26.63
N PHE A 204 0.91 -11.24 27.35
CA PHE A 204 2.33 -11.40 27.03
C PHE A 204 2.51 -12.59 26.11
N ARG A 205 3.51 -12.51 25.22
CA ARG A 205 3.92 -13.70 24.49
C ARG A 205 4.52 -14.70 25.47
N ARG A 206 4.24 -15.97 25.21
CA ARG A 206 4.83 -17.10 25.92
C ARG A 206 6.08 -17.59 25.21
N LEU A 207 7.01 -18.12 25.99
CA LEU A 207 8.16 -18.88 25.54
C LEU A 207 7.72 -20.29 25.09
N ASP A 208 6.63 -20.81 25.67
CA ASP A 208 6.09 -22.14 25.39
C ASP A 208 7.13 -23.25 25.64
N VAL A 209 7.88 -23.11 26.76
CA VAL A 209 8.92 -24.05 27.20
C VAL A 209 8.58 -24.66 28.55
N PRO A 210 9.04 -25.88 28.86
CA PRO A 210 8.91 -26.44 30.20
C PRO A 210 9.54 -25.51 31.26
N GLY A 211 8.80 -25.29 32.35
CA GLY A 211 9.21 -24.42 33.46
C GLY A 211 8.99 -22.93 33.27
N GLU A 212 8.34 -22.49 32.17
CA GLU A 212 7.94 -21.09 32.00
C GLU A 212 7.01 -20.59 33.11
N ASP A 213 6.20 -21.48 33.71
CA ASP A 213 5.22 -21.13 34.74
C ASP A 213 5.80 -21.10 36.18
N LEU A 214 7.13 -21.24 36.35
CA LEU A 214 7.79 -21.12 37.65
C LEU A 214 7.76 -19.68 38.19
N ASP A 215 7.68 -19.52 39.51
CA ASP A 215 7.61 -18.21 40.20
C ASP A 215 8.80 -17.28 39.89
N LYS A 216 9.94 -17.85 39.49
CA LYS A 216 11.15 -17.10 39.09
C LYS A 216 11.06 -16.46 37.70
N VAL A 217 10.01 -16.78 36.92
CA VAL A 217 9.81 -16.28 35.56
C VAL A 217 8.80 -15.12 35.60
N SER A 218 9.23 -13.95 35.11
CA SER A 218 8.38 -12.77 35.03
C SER A 218 8.46 -12.15 33.64
N ASN A 219 7.37 -11.52 33.22
CA ASN A 219 7.33 -10.70 32.01
C ASN A 219 7.41 -9.19 32.31
N ARG A 220 7.73 -8.83 33.57
CA ARG A 220 7.77 -7.46 34.09
C ARG A 220 8.94 -7.26 35.04
N LEU A 221 9.71 -6.21 34.81
CA LEU A 221 10.74 -5.74 35.73
C LEU A 221 10.18 -4.55 36.52
N HIS A 222 9.93 -4.74 37.82
CA HIS A 222 9.38 -3.70 38.69
C HIS A 222 10.47 -2.80 39.28
N ASP A 223 11.43 -3.34 40.02
CA ASP A 223 12.59 -2.62 40.54
C ASP A 223 13.87 -3.44 40.24
N PRO A 224 14.83 -2.91 39.46
CA PRO A 224 16.06 -3.63 39.15
C PRO A 224 16.93 -3.89 40.38
N ARG A 225 16.77 -3.11 41.46
CA ARG A 225 17.59 -3.23 42.68
C ARG A 225 17.29 -4.50 43.48
N ASP A 226 16.11 -5.07 43.31
CA ASP A 226 15.70 -6.32 43.99
C ASP A 226 16.55 -7.52 43.53
N PHE A 227 17.25 -7.38 42.40
CA PHE A 227 18.05 -8.44 41.77
C PHE A 227 19.56 -8.24 41.93
N GLN A 228 19.99 -7.36 42.84
CA GLN A 228 21.41 -7.19 43.18
C GLN A 228 22.08 -8.53 43.53
N ALA A 229 23.23 -8.79 42.92
CA ALA A 229 24.01 -10.03 43.06
C ALA A 229 23.25 -11.32 42.74
N ARG A 230 22.12 -11.24 42.01
CA ARG A 230 21.39 -12.41 41.48
C ARG A 230 21.78 -12.68 40.03
N ARG A 231 21.72 -13.95 39.62
CA ARG A 231 21.91 -14.39 38.23
C ARG A 231 20.59 -14.28 37.48
N VAL A 232 20.51 -13.35 36.55
CA VAL A 232 19.26 -13.02 35.85
C VAL A 232 19.40 -13.27 34.36
N LEU A 233 18.45 -14.02 33.79
CA LEU A 233 18.32 -14.20 32.35
C LEU A 233 17.25 -13.24 31.83
N VAL A 234 17.59 -12.37 30.89
CA VAL A 234 16.62 -11.60 30.12
C VAL A 234 16.47 -12.26 28.75
N VAL A 235 15.24 -12.56 28.34
CA VAL A 235 14.95 -13.20 27.05
C VAL A 235 14.28 -12.19 26.13
N GLY A 236 14.91 -11.90 24.99
CA GLY A 236 14.37 -10.98 23.98
C GLY A 236 15.42 -10.08 23.34
N GLY A 237 15.06 -9.46 22.22
CA GLY A 237 15.95 -8.55 21.47
C GLY A 237 15.24 -7.28 21.01
N GLY A 238 14.19 -6.86 21.72
CA GLY A 238 13.51 -5.58 21.52
C GLY A 238 13.97 -4.53 22.53
N ASP A 239 13.49 -3.30 22.37
CA ASP A 239 13.85 -2.16 23.22
C ASP A 239 13.64 -2.46 24.71
N SER A 240 12.48 -3.03 25.08
CA SER A 240 12.18 -3.39 26.48
C SER A 240 13.10 -4.44 27.08
N ALA A 241 13.60 -5.39 26.27
CA ALA A 241 14.55 -6.39 26.73
C ALA A 241 15.90 -5.76 27.06
N LEU A 242 16.38 -4.86 26.18
CA LEU A 242 17.63 -4.14 26.41
C LEU A 242 17.51 -3.15 27.57
N GLU A 243 16.43 -2.36 27.64
CA GLU A 243 16.17 -1.47 28.80
C GLU A 243 16.22 -2.26 30.12
N SER A 244 15.60 -3.43 30.16
CA SER A 244 15.59 -4.28 31.37
C SER A 244 16.98 -4.84 31.69
N ALA A 245 17.69 -5.36 30.69
CA ALA A 245 19.03 -5.91 30.87
C ALA A 245 20.06 -4.84 31.32
N ILE A 246 20.01 -3.65 30.72
CA ILE A 246 20.83 -2.50 31.09
C ILE A 246 20.53 -2.10 32.54
N ALA A 247 19.24 -1.91 32.88
CA ALA A 247 18.85 -1.50 34.22
C ALA A 247 19.29 -2.52 35.29
N LEU A 248 19.14 -3.81 35.03
CA LEU A 248 19.59 -4.87 35.95
C LEU A 248 21.12 -4.88 36.10
N ALA A 249 21.87 -4.79 35.00
CA ALA A 249 23.33 -4.80 35.01
C ALA A 249 23.91 -3.56 35.71
N GLU A 250 23.34 -2.38 35.47
CA GLU A 250 23.74 -1.13 36.14
C GLU A 250 23.43 -1.13 37.65
N ASN A 251 22.43 -1.90 38.07
CA ASN A 251 22.08 -2.10 39.47
C ASN A 251 22.76 -3.34 40.08
N GLY A 252 23.76 -3.94 39.42
CA GLY A 252 24.62 -4.97 40.03
C GLY A 252 24.08 -6.41 40.01
N ALA A 253 23.11 -6.72 39.14
CA ALA A 253 22.77 -8.11 38.83
C ALA A 253 23.80 -8.74 37.87
N ASP A 254 23.97 -10.06 37.93
CA ASP A 254 24.73 -10.82 36.93
C ASP A 254 23.77 -11.20 35.79
N VAL A 255 23.83 -10.44 34.69
CA VAL A 255 22.81 -10.48 33.65
C VAL A 255 23.31 -11.23 32.41
N THR A 256 22.53 -12.21 31.97
CA THR A 256 22.63 -12.79 30.63
C THR A 256 21.45 -12.35 29.78
N LEU A 257 21.68 -11.83 28.57
CA LEU A 257 20.64 -11.57 27.57
C LEU A 257 20.66 -12.68 26.52
N SER A 258 19.60 -13.47 26.44
CA SER A 258 19.39 -14.46 25.36
C SER A 258 18.50 -13.89 24.27
N TYR A 259 18.95 -14.02 23.02
CA TYR A 259 18.15 -13.64 21.86
C TYR A 259 18.37 -14.57 20.67
N ARG A 260 17.26 -15.02 20.07
CA ARG A 260 17.24 -16.02 19.00
C ARG A 260 17.90 -15.60 17.69
N ARG A 261 18.13 -14.31 17.46
CA ARG A 261 18.80 -13.81 16.24
C ARG A 261 20.26 -13.46 16.53
N ALA A 262 21.05 -13.43 15.47
CA ALA A 262 22.47 -13.11 15.53
C ALA A 262 22.76 -11.63 15.80
N ASP A 263 21.77 -10.74 15.61
CA ASP A 263 21.93 -9.29 15.64
C ASP A 263 20.75 -8.55 16.29
N LEU A 264 21.05 -7.44 16.99
CA LEU A 264 20.07 -6.58 17.69
C LEU A 264 19.58 -5.43 16.81
N ALA A 265 18.86 -5.72 15.73
CA ALA A 265 18.37 -4.70 14.78
C ALA A 265 17.08 -3.96 15.19
N ARG A 266 16.36 -4.44 16.21
CA ARG A 266 15.05 -3.88 16.62
C ARG A 266 15.11 -2.75 17.66
N PRO A 267 16.01 -2.77 18.67
CA PRO A 267 16.08 -1.74 19.69
C PRO A 267 16.54 -0.39 19.14
N LYS A 268 16.37 0.67 19.93
CA LYS A 268 16.98 1.97 19.61
C LYS A 268 18.51 1.87 19.64
N ALA A 269 19.16 2.66 18.78
CA ALA A 269 20.63 2.69 18.66
C ALA A 269 21.31 2.92 20.02
N GLU A 270 20.82 3.90 20.79
CA GLU A 270 21.33 4.23 22.13
C GLU A 270 21.33 3.01 23.09
N ASN A 271 20.24 2.23 23.09
CA ASN A 271 20.14 1.04 23.92
C ASN A 271 21.07 -0.07 23.44
N THR A 272 21.21 -0.26 22.12
CA THR A 272 22.15 -1.24 21.55
C THR A 272 23.59 -0.87 21.86
N GLU A 273 23.97 0.40 21.71
CA GLU A 273 25.29 0.91 22.07
C GLU A 273 25.58 0.68 23.55
N ARG A 274 24.64 1.05 24.43
CA ARG A 274 24.80 0.86 25.89
C ARG A 274 24.93 -0.61 26.29
N ALA A 275 24.14 -1.50 25.69
CA ALA A 275 24.24 -2.94 25.95
C ALA A 275 25.61 -3.50 25.52
N ASN A 276 26.16 -3.04 24.38
CA ASN A 276 27.48 -3.45 23.91
C ASN A 276 28.60 -2.94 24.82
N GLU A 277 28.51 -1.72 25.34
CA GLU A 277 29.46 -1.20 26.33
C GLU A 277 29.47 -2.05 27.61
N LEU A 278 28.29 -2.37 28.14
CA LEU A 278 28.16 -3.21 29.32
C LEU A 278 28.73 -4.61 29.06
N ALA A 279 28.51 -5.16 27.86
CA ALA A 279 29.09 -6.43 27.46
C ALA A 279 30.61 -6.40 27.35
N ALA A 280 31.18 -5.35 26.75
CA ALA A 280 32.63 -5.16 26.67
C ALA A 280 33.28 -5.01 28.07
N SER A 281 32.56 -4.42 29.02
CA SER A 281 32.99 -4.31 30.43
C SER A 281 32.77 -5.57 31.27
N GLY A 282 32.18 -6.64 30.70
CA GLY A 282 31.87 -7.88 31.40
C GLY A 282 30.65 -7.82 32.34
N LYS A 283 29.89 -6.72 32.33
CA LYS A 283 28.69 -6.53 33.18
C LYS A 283 27.41 -7.14 32.59
N LEU A 284 27.42 -7.49 31.31
CA LEU A 284 26.28 -8.08 30.61
C LEU A 284 26.76 -9.17 29.65
N ALA A 285 26.30 -10.41 29.83
CA ALA A 285 26.61 -11.50 28.91
C ALA A 285 25.58 -11.52 27.76
N LEU A 286 26.03 -11.22 26.53
CA LEU A 286 25.19 -11.34 25.34
C LEU A 286 25.27 -12.77 24.77
N ARG A 287 24.13 -13.48 24.75
CA ARG A 287 23.96 -14.80 24.13
C ARG A 287 23.04 -14.68 22.91
N LEU A 288 23.59 -14.15 21.82
CA LEU A 288 22.89 -14.03 20.54
C LEU A 288 22.83 -15.39 19.82
N ALA A 289 21.89 -15.53 18.90
CA ALA A 289 21.59 -16.79 18.22
C ALA A 289 21.32 -17.96 19.20
N THR A 290 20.66 -17.67 20.32
CA THR A 290 20.25 -18.67 21.31
C THR A 290 18.74 -18.63 21.59
N GLU A 291 18.15 -19.80 21.82
CA GLU A 291 16.76 -19.97 22.23
C GLU A 291 16.70 -20.67 23.59
N VAL A 292 15.85 -20.19 24.50
CA VAL A 292 15.55 -20.93 25.73
C VAL A 292 14.73 -22.16 25.37
N THR A 293 15.11 -23.33 25.88
CA THR A 293 14.38 -24.60 25.64
C THR A 293 13.78 -25.19 26.90
N GLU A 294 14.31 -24.86 28.07
CA GLU A 294 13.83 -25.36 29.37
C GLU A 294 14.25 -24.38 30.48
N ILE A 295 13.38 -24.17 31.45
CA ILE A 295 13.65 -23.38 32.67
C ILE A 295 13.51 -24.32 33.86
N ARG A 296 14.53 -24.36 34.72
CA ARG A 296 14.52 -25.15 35.96
C ARG A 296 14.66 -24.22 37.16
N GLU A 297 14.50 -24.78 38.35
CA GLU A 297 14.57 -24.04 39.62
C GLU A 297 15.89 -23.27 39.79
N GLN A 298 17.01 -23.87 39.36
CA GLN A 298 18.36 -23.32 39.61
C GLN A 298 19.18 -23.03 38.33
N ASP A 299 18.64 -23.39 37.16
CA ASP A 299 19.32 -23.25 35.88
C ASP A 299 18.33 -23.09 34.72
N VAL A 300 18.84 -22.69 33.56
CA VAL A 300 18.10 -22.58 32.31
C VAL A 300 18.92 -23.19 31.18
N VAL A 301 18.24 -23.85 30.24
CA VAL A 301 18.85 -24.49 29.09
C VAL A 301 18.65 -23.63 27.85
N LEU A 302 19.76 -23.25 27.22
CA LEU A 302 19.81 -22.51 25.97
C LEU A 302 20.25 -23.43 24.83
N ARG A 303 19.61 -23.32 23.68
CA ARG A 303 20.04 -23.95 22.43
C ARG A 303 20.62 -22.90 21.50
N HIS A 304 21.86 -23.12 21.07
CA HIS A 304 22.55 -22.31 20.07
C HIS A 304 22.04 -22.65 18.66
N ALA A 305 22.22 -21.74 17.72
CA ALA A 305 21.82 -21.94 16.32
C ALA A 305 22.54 -23.11 15.63
N ASP A 306 23.70 -23.54 16.14
CA ASP A 306 24.44 -24.72 15.68
C ASP A 306 23.89 -26.05 16.25
N GLY A 307 22.83 -25.98 17.08
CA GLY A 307 22.21 -27.13 17.73
C GLY A 307 22.82 -27.49 19.10
N ARG A 308 23.92 -26.85 19.51
CA ARG A 308 24.54 -27.11 20.82
C ARG A 308 23.66 -26.60 21.95
N SER A 309 23.53 -27.39 23.01
CA SER A 309 22.84 -26.97 24.23
C SER A 309 23.84 -26.49 25.29
N GLU A 310 23.49 -25.42 26.00
CA GLU A 310 24.26 -24.80 27.09
C GLU A 310 23.32 -24.63 28.30
N THR A 311 23.70 -25.18 29.45
CA THR A 311 22.99 -24.94 30.71
C THR A 311 23.72 -23.84 31.48
N ILE A 312 22.99 -22.81 31.89
CA ILE A 312 23.54 -21.73 32.71
C ILE A 312 22.82 -21.67 34.07
N PRO A 313 23.54 -21.51 35.18
CA PRO A 313 22.92 -21.28 36.48
C PRO A 313 22.11 -19.98 36.47
N ASN A 314 20.92 -20.00 37.05
CA ASN A 314 19.97 -18.91 36.94
C ASN A 314 19.07 -18.82 38.18
N ASP A 315 18.87 -17.61 38.70
CA ASP A 315 17.99 -17.34 39.83
C ASP A 315 16.64 -16.75 39.39
N PHE A 316 16.62 -15.91 38.35
CA PHE A 316 15.41 -15.28 37.81
C PHE A 316 15.42 -15.15 36.28
N VAL A 317 14.25 -15.20 35.66
CA VAL A 317 14.07 -15.04 34.21
C VAL A 317 13.09 -13.90 33.92
N PHE A 318 13.48 -13.00 33.03
CA PHE A 318 12.62 -11.95 32.47
C PHE A 318 12.30 -12.24 30.99
N ALA A 319 11.09 -12.72 30.72
CA ALA A 319 10.60 -13.02 29.38
C ALA A 319 10.11 -11.74 28.66
N MET A 320 11.06 -10.95 28.15
CA MET A 320 10.82 -9.66 27.48
C MET A 320 10.62 -9.81 25.96
N ILE A 321 9.77 -10.77 25.57
CA ILE A 321 9.58 -11.20 24.17
C ILE A 321 8.43 -10.47 23.43
N GLY A 322 7.83 -9.50 24.10
CA GLY A 322 6.76 -8.65 23.56
C GLY A 322 5.37 -9.07 24.04
N ARG A 323 4.37 -8.33 23.57
CA ARG A 323 2.96 -8.50 23.94
C ARG A 323 2.14 -8.81 22.70
N GLU A 324 0.95 -9.36 22.91
CA GLU A 324 0.00 -9.64 21.84
C GLU A 324 -1.20 -8.68 21.92
N ALA A 325 -1.57 -8.13 20.77
CA ALA A 325 -2.83 -7.42 20.65
C ALA A 325 -3.99 -8.41 20.89
N PRO A 326 -5.08 -8.00 21.56
CA PRO A 326 -6.21 -8.88 21.88
C PRO A 326 -7.09 -9.15 20.64
N LEU A 327 -6.51 -9.72 19.59
CA LEU A 327 -7.17 -9.93 18.29
C LEU A 327 -8.32 -10.93 18.40
N GLU A 328 -8.20 -11.91 19.29
CA GLU A 328 -9.24 -12.92 19.45
C GLU A 328 -10.52 -12.34 20.10
N PHE A 329 -10.38 -11.38 21.02
CA PHE A 329 -11.52 -10.60 21.51
C PHE A 329 -12.26 -9.91 20.36
N PHE A 330 -11.53 -9.28 19.43
CA PHE A 330 -12.13 -8.59 18.29
C PHE A 330 -12.79 -9.56 17.30
N ARG A 331 -12.15 -10.70 16.99
CA ARG A 331 -12.76 -11.74 16.15
C ARG A 331 -14.05 -12.29 16.74
N ARG A 332 -14.03 -12.67 18.02
CA ARG A 332 -15.24 -13.15 18.75
C ARG A 332 -16.33 -12.08 18.86
N SER A 333 -15.97 -10.81 18.76
CA SER A 333 -16.88 -9.66 18.73
C SER A 333 -17.32 -9.25 17.31
N GLY A 334 -16.91 -9.99 16.27
CA GLY A 334 -17.27 -9.73 14.88
C GLY A 334 -16.53 -8.55 14.23
N VAL A 335 -15.48 -8.04 14.85
CA VAL A 335 -14.66 -6.94 14.31
C VAL A 335 -13.62 -7.51 13.34
N THR A 336 -13.58 -6.97 12.13
CA THR A 336 -12.60 -7.35 11.10
C THR A 336 -11.19 -6.97 11.53
N ILE A 337 -10.20 -7.83 11.25
CA ILE A 337 -8.78 -7.52 11.50
C ILE A 337 -8.11 -7.11 10.19
N ALA A 338 -7.31 -6.05 10.24
CA ALA A 338 -6.57 -5.56 9.10
C ALA A 338 -5.62 -6.63 8.55
N GLY A 339 -5.67 -6.86 7.24
CA GLY A 339 -4.83 -7.84 6.55
C GLY A 339 -5.29 -9.29 6.64
N ASP A 340 -6.48 -9.57 7.19
CA ASP A 340 -7.04 -10.93 7.13
C ASP A 340 -7.50 -11.29 5.72
N ARG A 341 -6.92 -12.38 5.18
CA ARG A 341 -7.14 -12.86 3.80
C ARG A 341 -8.22 -13.94 3.75
N GLY A 342 -9.44 -13.57 4.15
CA GLY A 342 -10.60 -14.47 4.11
C GLY A 342 -11.12 -14.73 2.68
N ALA A 343 -12.20 -15.51 2.57
CA ALA A 343 -12.83 -15.85 1.28
C ALA A 343 -13.18 -14.61 0.44
N LYS A 344 -13.68 -13.54 1.09
CA LYS A 344 -13.99 -12.27 0.41
C LYS A 344 -12.76 -11.66 -0.26
N PHE A 345 -11.61 -11.66 0.40
CA PHE A 345 -10.36 -11.14 -0.16
C PHE A 345 -9.99 -11.90 -1.44
N TRP A 346 -9.99 -13.24 -1.37
CA TRP A 346 -9.68 -14.08 -2.53
C TRP A 346 -10.68 -13.93 -3.67
N ALA A 347 -11.97 -13.87 -3.37
CA ALA A 347 -13.00 -13.60 -4.38
C ALA A 347 -12.79 -12.24 -5.06
N THR A 348 -12.49 -11.18 -4.29
CA THR A 348 -12.20 -9.86 -4.86
C THR A 348 -10.92 -9.84 -5.68
N LEU A 349 -9.89 -10.58 -5.25
CA LEU A 349 -8.62 -10.67 -5.99
C LEU A 349 -8.79 -11.41 -7.31
N LEU A 350 -9.52 -12.54 -7.32
CA LEU A 350 -9.84 -13.29 -8.52
C LEU A 350 -10.72 -12.48 -9.48
N ALA A 351 -11.73 -11.78 -8.96
CA ALA A 351 -12.56 -10.89 -9.77
C ALA A 351 -11.73 -9.76 -10.39
N PHE A 352 -10.85 -9.14 -9.61
CA PHE A 352 -9.93 -8.10 -10.09
C PHE A 352 -8.97 -8.62 -11.17
N ALA A 353 -8.37 -9.79 -10.95
CA ALA A 353 -7.52 -10.46 -11.94
C ALA A 353 -8.30 -10.79 -13.23
N GLY A 354 -9.55 -11.24 -13.10
CA GLY A 354 -10.45 -11.49 -14.22
C GLY A 354 -10.76 -10.23 -15.02
N VAL A 355 -11.05 -9.10 -14.34
CA VAL A 355 -11.27 -7.80 -14.99
C VAL A 355 -10.01 -7.31 -15.70
N ILE A 356 -8.83 -7.42 -15.08
CA ILE A 356 -7.55 -7.06 -15.73
C ILE A 356 -7.32 -7.94 -16.96
N GLY A 357 -7.50 -9.25 -16.85
CA GLY A 357 -7.35 -10.19 -17.95
C GLY A 357 -8.29 -9.84 -19.11
N PHE A 358 -9.55 -9.55 -18.81
CA PHE A 358 -10.53 -9.06 -19.78
C PHE A 358 -10.06 -7.78 -20.47
N LEU A 359 -9.66 -6.76 -19.70
CA LEU A 359 -9.24 -5.47 -20.25
C LEU A 359 -8.00 -5.59 -21.13
N TYR A 360 -7.02 -6.41 -20.73
CA TYR A 360 -5.81 -6.62 -21.51
C TYR A 360 -6.10 -7.35 -22.82
N HIS A 361 -6.93 -8.40 -22.77
CA HIS A 361 -7.33 -9.14 -23.97
C HIS A 361 -8.19 -8.29 -24.92
N TRP A 362 -9.07 -7.45 -24.37
CA TRP A 362 -9.91 -6.53 -25.15
C TRP A 362 -9.13 -5.35 -25.74
N LYS A 363 -8.12 -4.84 -25.02
CA LYS A 363 -7.21 -3.81 -25.52
C LYS A 363 -6.30 -4.32 -26.64
N ALA A 364 -5.91 -5.59 -26.61
CA ALA A 364 -4.96 -6.17 -27.55
C ALA A 364 -5.49 -6.32 -29.00
N GLY A 365 -6.75 -5.97 -29.29
CA GLY A 365 -7.29 -6.01 -30.65
C GLY A 365 -7.63 -7.41 -31.16
N GLY A 366 -7.78 -8.39 -30.26
CA GLY A 366 -8.04 -9.80 -30.61
C GLY A 366 -9.52 -10.13 -30.86
N LYS A 367 -9.86 -11.43 -30.76
CA LYS A 367 -11.22 -11.97 -30.97
C LYS A 367 -12.29 -11.27 -30.13
N LEU A 368 -11.95 -10.87 -28.91
CA LEU A 368 -12.86 -10.16 -28.02
C LEU A 368 -13.18 -8.75 -28.53
N THR A 369 -12.19 -8.03 -29.05
CA THR A 369 -12.38 -6.71 -29.67
C THR A 369 -13.27 -6.82 -30.90
N ALA A 370 -13.00 -7.80 -31.78
CA ALA A 370 -13.81 -8.07 -32.96
C ALA A 370 -15.28 -8.38 -32.59
N LYS A 371 -15.52 -9.16 -31.52
CA LYS A 371 -16.87 -9.43 -31.02
C LYS A 371 -17.59 -8.16 -30.58
N PHE A 372 -16.89 -7.27 -29.88
CA PHE A 372 -17.43 -5.98 -29.44
C PHE A 372 -17.76 -5.06 -30.62
N GLN A 373 -16.94 -5.06 -31.68
CA GLN A 373 -17.19 -4.33 -32.91
C GLN A 373 -18.43 -4.89 -33.63
N ALA A 374 -18.53 -6.21 -33.77
CA ALA A 374 -19.65 -6.85 -34.46
C ALA A 374 -21.04 -6.62 -33.81
N HIS A 375 -21.07 -6.27 -32.52
CA HIS A 375 -22.31 -6.03 -31.77
C HIS A 375 -22.48 -4.56 -31.35
N ASP A 376 -21.62 -3.65 -31.81
CA ASP A 376 -21.61 -2.23 -31.43
C ASP A 376 -21.63 -2.00 -29.90
N TRP A 377 -20.99 -2.89 -29.12
CA TRP A 377 -20.94 -2.80 -27.66
C TRP A 377 -19.98 -1.73 -27.13
N PHE A 378 -19.32 -1.00 -28.03
CA PHE A 378 -18.38 0.05 -27.69
C PHE A 378 -18.33 1.10 -28.81
N PRO A 379 -18.14 2.39 -28.50
CA PRO A 379 -18.12 3.47 -29.48
C PRO A 379 -16.80 3.50 -30.27
N PHE A 380 -16.54 2.47 -31.07
CA PHE A 380 -15.40 2.44 -32.00
C PHE A 380 -15.45 3.57 -33.05
N GLN A 381 -16.59 4.25 -33.19
CA GLN A 381 -16.79 5.40 -34.07
C GLN A 381 -17.23 6.66 -33.30
N PHE A 382 -16.66 6.88 -32.10
CA PHE A 382 -17.04 7.99 -31.22
C PHE A 382 -17.11 9.36 -31.92
N MET A 383 -16.15 9.64 -32.82
CA MET A 383 -16.14 10.82 -33.66
C MET A 383 -15.55 10.46 -35.03
N ARG A 384 -16.17 10.93 -36.12
CA ARG A 384 -15.61 10.78 -37.47
C ARG A 384 -14.55 11.85 -37.68
N PRO A 385 -13.28 11.49 -37.88
CA PRO A 385 -12.23 12.46 -38.16
C PRO A 385 -12.39 12.94 -39.60
N GLU A 386 -12.75 14.22 -39.77
CA GLU A 386 -12.79 14.85 -41.10
C GLU A 386 -11.38 15.28 -41.55
N ASP A 387 -10.58 15.79 -40.61
CA ASP A 387 -9.20 16.23 -40.86
C ASP A 387 -8.29 15.92 -39.67
N ALA A 388 -7.35 15.00 -39.86
CA ALA A 388 -6.37 14.57 -38.87
C ALA A 388 -5.42 15.68 -38.42
N SER A 389 -5.24 16.75 -39.20
CA SER A 389 -4.38 17.90 -38.86
C SER A 389 -5.00 18.83 -37.79
N THR A 390 -6.30 18.66 -37.53
CA THR A 390 -7.04 19.35 -36.46
C THR A 390 -6.98 18.57 -35.16
N LEU A 391 -7.05 19.27 -34.02
CA LEU A 391 -7.08 18.62 -32.71
C LEU A 391 -8.29 17.67 -32.56
N ALA A 392 -9.44 18.08 -33.09
CA ALA A 392 -10.67 17.28 -33.07
C ALA A 392 -10.52 15.99 -33.90
N GLY A 393 -9.90 16.08 -35.08
CA GLY A 393 -9.61 14.89 -35.90
C GLY A 393 -8.63 13.94 -35.23
N THR A 394 -7.53 14.43 -34.68
CA THR A 394 -6.58 13.59 -33.91
C THR A 394 -7.25 12.87 -32.74
N LEU A 395 -8.09 13.59 -31.97
CA LEU A 395 -8.86 12.99 -30.88
C LEU A 395 -9.86 11.96 -31.40
N GLY A 396 -10.53 12.25 -32.52
CA GLY A 396 -11.41 11.31 -33.20
C GLY A 396 -10.70 10.00 -33.54
N ILE A 397 -9.47 10.07 -34.08
CA ILE A 397 -8.65 8.89 -34.38
C ILE A 397 -8.23 8.15 -33.09
N ALA A 398 -7.80 8.88 -32.06
CA ALA A 398 -7.34 8.28 -30.80
C ALA A 398 -8.46 7.45 -30.13
N PHE A 399 -9.65 8.05 -30.02
CA PHE A 399 -10.79 7.47 -29.31
C PHE A 399 -11.58 6.42 -30.12
N GLN A 400 -11.10 6.02 -31.30
CA GLN A 400 -11.59 4.82 -32.00
C GLN A 400 -11.06 3.52 -31.39
N THR A 401 -9.99 3.60 -30.59
CA THR A 401 -9.36 2.41 -29.98
C THR A 401 -9.75 2.24 -28.51
N PRO A 402 -9.97 1.00 -28.01
CA PRO A 402 -10.17 0.75 -26.58
C PRO A 402 -9.01 1.23 -25.71
N ALA A 403 -7.79 1.27 -26.26
CA ALA A 403 -6.59 1.70 -25.58
C ALA A 403 -6.69 3.17 -25.10
N ALA A 404 -7.18 4.09 -25.92
CA ALA A 404 -7.31 5.51 -25.54
C ALA A 404 -8.34 5.71 -24.41
N TRP A 405 -9.47 5.02 -24.48
CA TRP A 405 -10.50 5.06 -23.44
C TRP A 405 -10.01 4.49 -22.12
N PHE A 406 -9.27 3.37 -22.15
CA PHE A 406 -8.67 2.81 -20.95
C PHE A 406 -7.67 3.78 -20.31
N THR A 407 -6.79 4.40 -21.10
CA THR A 407 -5.82 5.37 -20.60
C THR A 407 -6.50 6.62 -20.03
N LEU A 408 -7.60 7.09 -20.65
CA LEU A 408 -8.41 8.17 -20.12
C LEU A 408 -9.05 7.78 -18.78
N ALA A 409 -9.71 6.62 -18.71
CA ALA A 409 -10.36 6.14 -17.49
C ALA A 409 -9.35 5.96 -16.34
N TYR A 410 -8.18 5.39 -16.64
CA TYR A 410 -7.09 5.25 -15.69
C TYR A 410 -6.57 6.61 -15.20
N THR A 411 -6.40 7.58 -16.12
CA THR A 411 -5.98 8.95 -15.78
C THR A 411 -7.02 9.65 -14.89
N LEU A 412 -8.31 9.54 -15.21
CA LEU A 412 -9.40 10.08 -14.38
C LEU A 412 -9.43 9.44 -12.99
N ALA A 413 -9.21 8.13 -12.89
CA ALA A 413 -9.13 7.44 -11.61
C ALA A 413 -7.96 7.97 -10.76
N ILE A 414 -6.76 8.10 -11.33
CA ILE A 414 -5.60 8.66 -10.63
C ILE A 414 -5.88 10.08 -10.13
N VAL A 415 -6.49 10.93 -10.96
CA VAL A 415 -6.86 12.30 -10.57
C VAL A 415 -7.88 12.30 -9.44
N GLY A 416 -8.93 11.48 -9.55
CA GLY A 416 -9.95 11.34 -8.50
C GLY A 416 -9.37 10.87 -7.16
N PHE A 417 -8.51 9.84 -7.18
CA PHE A 417 -7.80 9.37 -5.99
C PHE A 417 -6.81 10.41 -5.45
N GLY A 418 -6.11 11.13 -6.33
CA GLY A 418 -5.20 12.21 -5.97
C GLY A 418 -5.90 13.34 -5.23
N VAL A 419 -7.03 13.82 -5.77
CA VAL A 419 -7.87 14.83 -5.11
C VAL A 419 -8.38 14.33 -3.75
N ARG A 420 -8.82 13.07 -3.66
CA ARG A 420 -9.24 12.46 -2.39
C ARG A 420 -8.09 12.38 -1.38
N ARG A 421 -6.88 12.04 -1.82
CA ARG A 421 -5.66 12.00 -0.98
C ARG A 421 -5.31 13.38 -0.44
N ILE A 422 -5.33 14.42 -1.29
CA ILE A 422 -5.07 15.81 -0.87
C ILE A 422 -6.14 16.27 0.14
N ARG A 423 -7.41 15.97 -0.12
CA ARG A 423 -8.51 16.30 0.82
C ARG A 423 -8.35 15.62 2.18
N ARG A 424 -7.83 14.39 2.21
CA ARG A 424 -7.60 13.60 3.44
C ARG A 424 -6.37 14.07 4.22
N ARG A 425 -5.29 14.46 3.53
CA ARG A 425 -4.04 14.94 4.16
C ARG A 425 -3.59 16.26 3.52
N ARG A 426 -4.08 17.37 4.08
CA ARG A 426 -3.82 18.73 3.59
C ARG A 426 -2.47 19.30 4.05
N THR A 427 -1.39 18.54 3.86
CA THR A 427 -0.04 19.07 4.10
C THR A 427 0.55 19.62 2.80
N PRO A 428 1.43 20.64 2.84
CA PRO A 428 2.09 21.16 1.64
C PRO A 428 2.83 20.06 0.87
N TYR A 429 3.54 19.18 1.60
CA TYR A 429 4.26 18.04 1.03
C TYR A 429 3.34 17.09 0.26
N VAL A 430 2.25 16.61 0.89
CA VAL A 430 1.32 15.66 0.23
C VAL A 430 0.64 16.31 -0.97
N THR A 431 0.32 17.60 -0.86
CA THR A 431 -0.29 18.37 -1.96
C THR A 431 0.63 18.43 -3.17
N VAL A 432 1.87 18.91 -2.99
CA VAL A 432 2.85 19.02 -4.09
C VAL A 432 3.16 17.64 -4.67
N GLN A 433 3.44 16.64 -3.82
CA GLN A 433 3.72 15.28 -4.26
C GLN A 433 2.57 14.72 -5.11
N THR A 434 1.32 14.87 -4.66
CA THR A 434 0.16 14.33 -5.36
C THR A 434 -0.15 15.09 -6.64
N LEU A 435 -0.01 16.42 -6.64
CA LEU A 435 -0.13 17.25 -7.84
C LEU A 435 0.90 16.86 -8.90
N THR A 436 2.16 16.64 -8.51
CA THR A 436 3.21 16.18 -9.41
C THR A 436 2.85 14.84 -10.04
N LEU A 437 2.40 13.85 -9.24
CA LEU A 437 1.98 12.55 -9.77
C LEU A 437 0.80 12.66 -10.75
N MET A 438 -0.19 13.49 -10.45
CA MET A 438 -1.30 13.75 -11.37
C MET A 438 -0.81 14.43 -12.66
N ALA A 439 0.10 15.40 -12.57
CA ALA A 439 0.67 16.06 -13.73
C ALA A 439 1.44 15.10 -14.64
N PHE A 440 2.24 14.18 -14.06
CA PHE A 440 2.92 13.12 -14.82
C PHE A 440 1.93 12.14 -15.46
N GLN A 441 0.84 11.78 -14.78
CA GLN A 441 -0.17 10.93 -15.39
C GLN A 441 -0.92 11.63 -16.55
N ILE A 442 -1.28 12.90 -16.37
CA ILE A 442 -2.07 13.65 -17.36
C ILE A 442 -1.22 14.00 -18.58
N VAL A 443 -0.05 14.60 -18.37
CA VAL A 443 0.72 15.19 -19.47
C VAL A 443 1.54 14.13 -20.19
N PRO A 444 2.62 13.59 -19.63
CA PRO A 444 3.51 12.71 -20.38
C PRO A 444 2.98 11.27 -20.55
N LEU A 445 2.05 10.78 -19.70
CA LEU A 445 1.48 9.42 -19.86
C LEU A 445 0.17 9.35 -20.65
N PHE A 446 -0.55 10.47 -20.82
CA PHE A 446 -1.80 10.51 -21.56
C PHE A 446 -1.78 11.51 -22.70
N LEU A 447 -1.75 12.82 -22.41
CA LEU A 447 -1.86 13.86 -23.44
C LEU A 447 -0.73 13.78 -24.46
N LEU A 448 0.50 13.56 -24.03
CA LEU A 448 1.66 13.53 -24.92
C LEU A 448 1.56 12.39 -25.95
N PRO A 449 1.44 11.10 -25.56
CA PRO A 449 1.37 10.00 -26.52
C PRO A 449 0.03 9.90 -27.25
N SER A 450 -1.09 10.30 -26.63
CA SER A 450 -2.43 10.09 -27.21
C SER A 450 -2.98 11.29 -27.97
N VAL A 451 -2.41 12.49 -27.80
CA VAL A 451 -2.95 13.73 -28.38
C VAL A 451 -1.86 14.59 -29.01
N LEU A 452 -0.89 15.06 -28.23
CA LEU A 452 0.05 16.10 -28.66
C LEU A 452 1.01 15.62 -29.75
N LEU A 453 1.61 14.45 -29.60
CA LEU A 453 2.54 13.90 -30.59
C LEU A 453 1.82 13.43 -31.86
N PRO A 454 0.70 12.68 -31.78
CA PRO A 454 -0.08 12.39 -32.98
C PRO A 454 -0.51 13.65 -33.73
N TRP A 455 -0.98 14.68 -33.03
CA TRP A 455 -1.37 15.95 -33.64
C TRP A 455 -0.21 16.69 -34.31
N ALA A 456 0.98 16.69 -33.69
CA ALA A 456 2.18 17.22 -34.32
C ALA A 456 2.59 16.40 -35.55
N GLY A 457 2.46 15.08 -35.48
CA GLY A 457 2.74 14.16 -36.59
C GLY A 457 1.83 14.36 -37.79
N HIS A 458 0.52 14.52 -37.58
CA HIS A 458 -0.43 14.83 -38.66
C HIS A 458 -0.18 16.19 -39.34
N ARG A 459 0.66 17.03 -38.73
CA ARG A 459 1.14 18.32 -39.30
C ARG A 459 2.55 18.22 -39.90
N GLY A 460 3.09 17.02 -40.05
CA GLY A 460 4.38 16.77 -40.68
C GLY A 460 5.59 16.97 -39.75
N ALA A 461 5.41 17.12 -38.44
CA ALA A 461 6.53 17.36 -37.51
C ALA A 461 7.56 16.21 -37.46
N PHE A 462 7.19 15.02 -37.95
CA PHE A 462 7.98 13.79 -37.91
C PHE A 462 8.30 13.22 -39.31
N GLY A 463 8.11 14.02 -40.36
CA GLY A 463 8.31 13.63 -41.76
C GLY A 463 7.04 13.12 -42.45
N ASP A 464 7.03 13.14 -43.78
CA ASP A 464 5.88 12.80 -44.63
C ASP A 464 5.97 11.40 -45.26
N ALA A 465 7.04 10.64 -44.95
CA ALA A 465 7.29 9.31 -45.48
C ALA A 465 6.20 8.31 -45.12
N ASP A 466 5.65 8.42 -43.90
CA ASP A 466 4.69 7.49 -43.35
C ASP A 466 3.40 8.22 -42.98
N ARG A 467 2.32 7.94 -43.71
CA ARG A 467 1.01 8.54 -43.41
C ARG A 467 -0.10 7.50 -43.47
N VAL A 468 -1.11 7.69 -42.62
CA VAL A 468 -2.30 6.85 -42.59
C VAL A 468 -3.45 7.60 -43.22
N VAL A 469 -4.04 7.03 -44.26
CA VAL A 469 -5.23 7.56 -44.93
C VAL A 469 -6.43 6.68 -44.57
N THR A 470 -7.50 7.30 -44.08
CA THR A 470 -8.76 6.59 -43.79
C THR A 470 -9.64 6.58 -45.02
N ILE A 471 -10.12 5.41 -45.44
CA ILE A 471 -11.04 5.25 -46.57
C ILE A 471 -12.51 5.32 -46.12
N ALA A 472 -13.39 5.72 -47.06
CA ALA A 472 -14.82 5.81 -46.79
C ALA A 472 -15.43 4.44 -46.43
N PRO A 473 -16.49 4.39 -45.59
CA PRO A 473 -17.11 3.12 -45.21
C PRO A 473 -17.58 2.26 -46.39
N ALA A 474 -18.16 2.90 -47.41
CA ALA A 474 -18.62 2.20 -48.62
C ALA A 474 -17.45 1.63 -49.45
N ALA A 475 -16.28 2.30 -49.44
CA ALA A 475 -15.07 1.78 -50.05
C ALA A 475 -14.55 0.57 -49.27
N ALA A 476 -14.46 0.65 -47.94
CA ALA A 476 -14.03 -0.49 -47.12
C ALA A 476 -14.91 -1.73 -47.32
N THR A 477 -16.24 -1.58 -47.37
CA THR A 477 -17.15 -2.70 -47.64
C THR A 477 -16.95 -3.29 -49.03
N ARG A 478 -16.72 -2.46 -50.06
CA ARG A 478 -16.34 -2.94 -51.39
C ARG A 478 -15.02 -3.70 -51.38
N TRP A 479 -14.03 -3.23 -50.62
CA TRP A 479 -12.76 -3.95 -50.47
C TRP A 479 -12.97 -5.31 -49.80
N GLU A 480 -13.76 -5.39 -48.72
CA GLU A 480 -14.11 -6.67 -48.08
C GLU A 480 -14.79 -7.62 -49.04
N GLU A 481 -15.79 -7.13 -49.80
CA GLU A 481 -16.51 -7.93 -50.79
C GLU A 481 -15.60 -8.37 -51.94
N SER A 482 -14.82 -7.47 -52.54
CA SER A 482 -13.90 -7.77 -53.65
C SER A 482 -12.80 -8.75 -53.23
N VAL A 483 -12.27 -8.61 -52.01
CA VAL A 483 -11.21 -9.49 -51.49
C VAL A 483 -11.74 -10.89 -51.16
N LEU A 484 -13.00 -11.00 -50.69
CA LEU A 484 -13.63 -12.28 -50.36
C LEU A 484 -14.22 -13.01 -51.58
N HIS A 485 -14.55 -12.30 -52.67
CA HIS A 485 -15.25 -12.86 -53.83
C HIS A 485 -14.44 -12.89 -55.13
N SER A 486 -13.28 -12.19 -55.23
CA SER A 486 -12.43 -12.25 -56.42
C SER A 486 -11.54 -13.49 -56.43
N PRO A 487 -11.34 -14.13 -57.61
CA PRO A 487 -10.40 -15.23 -57.80
C PRO A 487 -8.95 -14.77 -57.63
N GLU A 488 -8.02 -15.72 -57.56
CA GLU A 488 -6.57 -15.60 -57.29
C GLU A 488 -5.77 -14.73 -58.31
N ASP A 489 -6.28 -13.56 -58.71
CA ASP A 489 -5.66 -12.60 -59.61
C ASP A 489 -5.52 -11.22 -58.93
N PRO A 490 -4.31 -10.88 -58.44
CA PRO A 490 -4.03 -9.60 -57.82
C PRO A 490 -4.25 -8.38 -58.74
N ALA A 491 -4.15 -8.53 -60.06
CA ALA A 491 -4.34 -7.43 -61.01
C ALA A 491 -5.83 -7.03 -61.11
N ALA A 492 -6.72 -8.01 -61.23
CA ALA A 492 -8.16 -7.78 -61.24
C ALA A 492 -8.66 -7.19 -59.91
N LEU A 493 -8.10 -7.64 -58.79
CA LEU A 493 -8.40 -7.08 -57.48
C LEU A 493 -7.95 -5.62 -57.40
N LEU A 494 -6.72 -5.31 -57.85
CA LEU A 494 -6.19 -3.95 -57.88
C LEU A 494 -7.08 -2.99 -58.70
N ASP A 495 -7.53 -3.41 -59.88
CA ASP A 495 -8.40 -2.59 -60.73
C ASP A 495 -9.75 -2.31 -60.07
N SER A 496 -10.32 -3.29 -59.36
CA SER A 496 -11.60 -3.13 -58.65
C SER A 496 -11.52 -2.12 -57.49
N VAL A 497 -10.36 -2.00 -56.85
CA VAL A 497 -10.17 -1.17 -55.66
C VAL A 497 -9.41 0.14 -55.92
N ARG A 498 -8.76 0.29 -57.07
CA ARG A 498 -8.01 1.48 -57.49
C ARG A 498 -8.80 2.80 -57.37
N PRO A 499 -10.11 2.88 -57.69
CA PRO A 499 -10.89 4.12 -57.52
C PRO A 499 -11.03 4.59 -56.06
N ASP A 500 -10.83 3.67 -55.12
CA ASP A 500 -10.96 3.91 -53.68
C ASP A 500 -9.61 4.25 -53.01
N LEU A 501 -8.50 4.16 -53.76
CA LEU A 501 -7.19 4.58 -53.29
C LEU A 501 -7.05 6.10 -53.23
N PRO A 502 -6.21 6.65 -52.32
CA PRO A 502 -5.84 8.05 -52.34
C PRO A 502 -5.31 8.44 -53.73
N ALA A 503 -5.72 9.60 -54.25
CA ALA A 503 -5.42 9.99 -55.62
C ALA A 503 -3.92 9.98 -55.96
N ASP A 504 -3.06 10.27 -54.99
CA ASP A 504 -1.61 10.21 -55.15
C ASP A 504 -1.04 8.79 -55.11
N VAL A 505 -1.70 7.83 -54.43
CA VAL A 505 -1.33 6.40 -54.43
C VAL A 505 -1.81 5.72 -55.71
N ALA A 506 -3.03 6.03 -56.16
CA ALA A 506 -3.58 5.54 -57.42
C ALA A 506 -2.74 5.98 -58.65
N ALA A 507 -1.99 7.08 -58.51
CA ALA A 507 -1.12 7.64 -59.54
C ALA A 507 0.33 7.11 -59.51
N TRP A 508 0.66 6.12 -58.66
CA TRP A 508 1.99 5.53 -58.66
C TRP A 508 2.28 4.81 -59.99
N PRO A 509 3.48 4.99 -60.58
CA PRO A 509 3.89 4.29 -61.78
C PRO A 509 4.07 2.79 -61.48
N ASP A 510 3.55 1.96 -62.39
CA ASP A 510 3.52 0.48 -62.31
C ASP A 510 3.02 -0.07 -60.96
N LEU A 511 1.97 0.57 -60.42
CA LEU A 511 1.30 0.11 -59.21
C LEU A 511 0.88 -1.37 -59.34
N SER A 512 1.37 -2.21 -58.45
CA SER A 512 1.06 -3.64 -58.37
C SER A 512 0.57 -4.03 -56.98
N LEU A 513 -0.19 -5.12 -56.90
CA LEU A 513 -0.77 -5.62 -55.66
C LEU A 513 -0.19 -6.99 -55.33
N GLU A 514 0.39 -7.13 -54.14
CA GLU A 514 0.80 -8.41 -53.58
C GLU A 514 -0.21 -8.84 -52.50
N VAL A 515 -0.69 -10.07 -52.63
CA VAL A 515 -1.71 -10.66 -51.75
C VAL A 515 -1.18 -11.98 -51.21
N SER A 516 -1.11 -12.12 -49.88
CA SER A 516 -0.67 -13.35 -49.25
C SER A 516 -1.86 -14.30 -49.04
N TRP A 517 -1.97 -15.30 -49.91
CA TRP A 517 -3.07 -16.28 -49.89
C TRP A 517 -2.77 -17.49 -48.98
N PRO A 518 -3.79 -18.18 -48.42
CA PRO A 518 -5.21 -17.86 -48.49
C PRO A 518 -5.59 -16.75 -47.49
N ILE A 519 -6.50 -15.87 -47.91
CA ILE A 519 -7.11 -14.86 -47.04
C ILE A 519 -8.08 -15.60 -46.10
N ARG A 520 -7.75 -15.68 -44.81
CA ARG A 520 -8.54 -16.43 -43.81
C ARG A 520 -9.45 -15.54 -42.99
N HIS A 521 -9.17 -14.22 -42.89
CA HIS A 521 -9.93 -13.29 -42.06
C HIS A 521 -9.97 -11.86 -42.65
N ALA A 522 -10.98 -11.06 -42.27
CA ALA A 522 -11.13 -9.65 -42.65
C ALA A 522 -9.97 -8.70 -42.22
N GLY A 523 -8.92 -9.21 -41.57
CA GLY A 523 -7.74 -8.44 -41.14
C GLY A 523 -6.47 -8.72 -41.94
N ASP A 524 -6.56 -9.49 -43.03
CA ASP A 524 -5.42 -9.85 -43.87
C ASP A 524 -4.86 -8.65 -44.63
N ARG A 525 -3.55 -8.69 -44.87
CA ARG A 525 -2.75 -7.57 -45.37
C ARG A 525 -2.67 -7.63 -46.88
N LEU A 526 -2.88 -6.49 -47.52
CA LEU A 526 -2.63 -6.28 -48.94
C LEU A 526 -1.47 -5.30 -49.09
N LEU A 527 -0.48 -5.62 -49.92
CA LEU A 527 0.67 -4.75 -50.15
C LEU A 527 0.58 -4.16 -51.56
N LEU A 528 0.67 -2.85 -51.67
CA LEU A 528 0.71 -2.09 -52.91
C LEU A 528 2.14 -1.63 -53.16
N HIS A 529 2.69 -1.96 -54.32
CA HIS A 529 4.07 -1.64 -54.70
C HIS A 529 4.07 -0.67 -55.88
N GLY A 530 4.83 0.42 -55.79
CA GLY A 530 5.19 1.28 -56.92
C GLY A 530 6.57 0.92 -57.48
N ALA A 531 6.80 1.21 -58.77
CA ALA A 531 8.07 0.93 -59.47
C ALA A 531 9.32 1.56 -58.82
N ASP A 532 9.12 2.62 -58.04
CA ASP A 532 10.14 3.43 -57.40
C ASP A 532 10.39 3.04 -55.93
N GLY A 533 9.91 1.86 -55.50
CA GLY A 533 10.11 1.35 -54.16
C GLY A 533 9.10 1.88 -53.13
N ARG A 534 8.09 2.65 -53.57
CA ARG A 534 6.96 3.04 -52.73
C ARG A 534 6.13 1.81 -52.32
N LEU A 535 5.68 1.81 -51.07
CA LEU A 535 4.93 0.70 -50.48
C LEU A 535 3.69 1.25 -49.77
N ALA A 536 2.50 0.70 -50.02
CA ALA A 536 1.34 0.97 -49.19
C ALA A 536 0.72 -0.33 -48.68
N THR A 537 0.51 -0.42 -47.37
CA THR A 537 -0.16 -1.55 -46.73
C THR A 537 -1.62 -1.20 -46.53
N VAL A 538 -2.52 -2.01 -47.07
CA VAL A 538 -3.96 -1.89 -46.86
C VAL A 538 -4.42 -2.98 -45.91
N ARG A 539 -5.16 -2.59 -44.88
CA ARG A 539 -5.88 -3.52 -44.02
C ARG A 539 -7.38 -3.33 -44.20
N VAL A 540 -8.03 -4.41 -44.58
CA VAL A 540 -9.43 -4.39 -44.99
C VAL A 540 -10.38 -4.11 -43.81
N SER A 541 -10.12 -4.66 -42.62
CA SER A 541 -10.97 -4.47 -41.42
C SER A 541 -10.94 -3.06 -40.81
N ASP A 542 -9.82 -2.35 -40.95
CA ASP A 542 -9.54 -1.14 -40.16
C ASP A 542 -9.80 0.16 -40.95
N ARG A 543 -10.29 0.04 -42.20
CA ARG A 543 -10.57 1.16 -43.12
C ARG A 543 -9.40 2.12 -43.31
N ARG A 544 -8.17 1.61 -43.21
CA ARG A 544 -6.94 2.41 -43.21
C ARG A 544 -5.96 1.88 -44.24
N ILE A 545 -5.35 2.84 -44.94
CA ILE A 545 -4.25 2.63 -45.86
C ILE A 545 -3.03 3.28 -45.23
N HIS A 546 -2.05 2.47 -44.86
CA HIS A 546 -0.74 2.94 -44.40
C HIS A 546 0.13 3.12 -45.64
N VAL A 547 0.52 4.36 -45.95
CA VAL A 547 1.35 4.69 -47.11
C VAL A 547 2.76 4.98 -46.63
N HIS A 548 3.72 4.19 -47.10
CA HIS A 548 5.15 4.42 -46.96
C HIS A 548 5.74 4.89 -48.30
N ASP A 549 6.12 6.17 -48.35
CA ASP A 549 6.77 6.79 -49.49
C ASP A 549 8.24 7.08 -49.15
N PRO A 550 9.19 6.19 -49.49
CA PRO A 550 10.61 6.38 -49.20
C PRO A 550 11.23 7.55 -49.98
N THR A 551 10.53 8.12 -50.97
CA THR A 551 10.97 9.32 -51.69
C THR A 551 10.70 10.60 -50.91
N ARG A 552 9.75 10.56 -49.97
CA ARG A 552 9.51 11.63 -48.99
C ARG A 552 10.37 11.35 -47.77
N GLY A 553 11.32 12.22 -47.46
CA GLY A 553 12.22 12.00 -46.34
C GLY A 553 11.48 11.88 -45.00
N SER A 554 11.66 10.76 -44.29
CA SER A 554 11.45 10.71 -42.83
C SER A 554 12.67 11.33 -42.15
N SER A 555 12.46 11.96 -41.00
CA SER A 555 13.59 12.37 -40.20
C SER A 555 14.13 11.16 -39.43
N TRP A 556 15.42 10.84 -39.58
CA TRP A 556 16.06 9.69 -38.92
C TRP A 556 15.74 9.62 -37.41
N TRP A 557 15.69 10.78 -36.75
CA TRP A 557 15.36 10.88 -35.33
C TRP A 557 13.90 10.52 -35.02
N ALA A 558 12.97 10.81 -35.92
CA ALA A 558 11.58 10.45 -35.74
C ALA A 558 11.40 8.93 -35.88
N ASP A 559 12.09 8.27 -36.80
CA ASP A 559 12.03 6.80 -36.94
C ASP A 559 12.65 6.08 -35.74
N GLN A 560 13.69 6.69 -35.16
CA GLN A 560 14.33 6.18 -33.95
C GLN A 560 13.50 6.42 -32.67
N LEU A 561 12.68 7.47 -32.60
CA LEU A 561 11.82 7.74 -31.43
C LEU A 561 10.43 7.11 -31.57
N PHE A 562 9.79 7.27 -32.72
CA PHE A 562 8.39 6.96 -33.04
C PHE A 562 8.32 6.24 -34.39
N PRO A 563 8.77 4.98 -34.48
CA PRO A 563 8.78 4.24 -35.74
C PRO A 563 7.37 4.18 -36.32
N ALA A 564 7.30 4.12 -37.65
CA ALA A 564 6.06 3.87 -38.36
C ALA A 564 5.39 2.60 -37.82
N SER A 565 4.08 2.67 -37.64
CA SER A 565 3.29 1.56 -37.12
C SER A 565 2.15 1.25 -38.05
N GLU A 566 2.07 -0.02 -38.43
CA GLU A 566 0.94 -0.61 -39.16
C GLU A 566 -0.21 -1.00 -38.24
N TRP A 567 -0.01 -0.90 -36.92
CA TRP A 567 -0.98 -1.35 -35.90
C TRP A 567 -1.51 -0.19 -35.06
N ASP A 568 -0.78 0.93 -34.99
CA ASP A 568 -1.24 2.14 -34.32
C ASP A 568 -2.13 2.98 -35.25
N ALA A 569 -3.28 3.39 -34.73
CA ALA A 569 -4.23 4.25 -35.41
C ALA A 569 -3.64 5.60 -35.86
N GLN A 570 -2.61 6.06 -35.16
CA GLN A 570 -1.96 7.34 -35.39
C GLN A 570 -0.78 7.23 -36.38
N GLY A 571 -0.51 6.04 -36.94
CA GLY A 571 0.53 5.82 -37.96
C GLY A 571 1.96 5.69 -37.44
N ARG A 572 2.23 6.10 -36.21
CA ARG A 572 3.54 5.95 -35.54
C ARG A 572 3.36 5.55 -34.08
N GLU A 573 4.38 4.91 -33.52
CA GLU A 573 4.36 4.40 -32.14
C GLU A 573 4.63 5.51 -31.10
N TYR A 574 3.78 6.54 -31.04
CA TYR A 574 3.93 7.68 -30.12
C TYR A 574 3.88 7.30 -28.64
N TRP A 575 3.24 6.16 -28.32
CA TRP A 575 3.18 5.58 -26.97
C TRP A 575 4.57 5.30 -26.39
N ARG A 576 5.61 5.16 -27.22
CA ARG A 576 6.99 4.97 -26.76
C ARG A 576 7.51 6.10 -25.87
N THR A 577 6.95 7.31 -25.96
CA THR A 577 7.29 8.40 -25.03
C THR A 577 7.08 8.10 -23.56
N ILE A 578 6.25 7.11 -23.22
CA ILE A 578 6.13 6.59 -21.85
C ILE A 578 7.50 6.14 -21.30
N GLY A 579 8.42 5.71 -22.16
CA GLY A 579 9.81 5.36 -21.82
C GLY A 579 10.69 6.51 -21.36
N LEU A 580 10.28 7.75 -21.57
CA LEU A 580 10.95 8.90 -20.97
C LEU A 580 10.73 8.95 -19.45
N ILE A 581 9.73 8.23 -18.93
CA ILE A 581 9.35 8.20 -17.53
C ILE A 581 9.64 6.83 -16.90
N LEU A 582 9.24 5.75 -17.57
CA LEU A 582 9.40 4.38 -17.07
C LEU A 582 10.73 3.82 -17.56
N ALA A 583 11.78 4.05 -16.78
CA ALA A 583 13.12 3.56 -17.08
C ALA A 583 13.13 2.02 -17.12
N TRP A 584 13.20 1.49 -18.33
CA TRP A 584 13.83 0.22 -18.73
C TRP A 584 12.99 -1.07 -18.98
N PRO A 585 12.01 -1.52 -18.16
CA PRO A 585 11.41 -2.86 -18.42
C PRO A 585 10.41 -2.91 -19.59
N LEU A 586 9.90 -1.76 -20.05
CA LEU A 586 8.96 -1.71 -21.19
C LEU A 586 9.64 -1.73 -22.57
N PHE A 587 10.95 -1.50 -22.63
CA PHE A 587 11.70 -1.36 -23.90
C PHE A 587 12.71 -2.47 -24.12
N LEU A 588 12.63 -3.56 -23.35
CA LEU A 588 13.44 -4.74 -23.58
C LEU A 588 13.28 -5.25 -25.03
N TRP A 589 12.09 -5.07 -25.61
CA TRP A 589 11.81 -5.40 -27.01
C TRP A 589 12.63 -4.57 -28.03
N ASN A 590 13.12 -3.37 -27.67
CA ASN A 590 13.98 -2.57 -28.55
C ASN A 590 15.36 -3.19 -28.77
N VAL A 591 15.76 -4.12 -27.90
CA VAL A 591 16.99 -4.92 -28.04
C VAL A 591 16.74 -6.16 -28.91
N PHE A 592 15.55 -6.76 -28.79
CA PHE A 592 15.19 -8.02 -29.43
C PHE A 592 14.33 -7.83 -30.68
N THR A 593 14.67 -6.85 -31.52
CA THR A 593 14.02 -6.58 -32.82
C THR A 593 15.03 -6.67 -33.95
N TYR A 594 14.54 -6.90 -35.17
CA TYR A 594 15.37 -7.00 -36.38
C TYR A 594 16.14 -5.70 -36.70
N GLN A 595 15.66 -4.55 -36.19
CA GLN A 595 16.33 -3.27 -36.25
C GLN A 595 16.36 -2.62 -34.85
N PRO A 596 17.47 -2.72 -34.11
CA PRO A 596 17.60 -2.12 -32.78
C PRO A 596 17.42 -0.60 -32.82
N MET A 597 16.60 -0.08 -31.93
CA MET A 597 16.33 1.36 -31.84
C MET A 597 17.42 2.05 -31.00
N VAL A 598 18.51 2.43 -31.66
CA VAL A 598 19.74 2.99 -31.05
C VAL A 598 19.43 4.13 -30.10
N LEU A 599 18.55 5.06 -30.47
CA LEU A 599 18.25 6.21 -29.62
C LEU A 599 17.58 5.82 -28.31
N TRP A 600 16.65 4.85 -28.33
CA TRP A 600 16.01 4.34 -27.12
C TRP A 600 16.99 3.55 -26.23
N LEU A 601 17.98 2.87 -26.83
CA LEU A 601 19.05 2.21 -26.08
C LEU A 601 19.94 3.25 -25.37
N VAL A 602 20.30 4.33 -26.07
CA VAL A 602 21.07 5.44 -25.47
C VAL A 602 20.28 6.12 -24.34
N ILE A 603 19.00 6.46 -24.57
CA ILE A 603 18.13 7.04 -23.54
C ILE A 603 18.06 6.13 -22.32
N SER A 604 17.88 4.83 -22.53
CA SER A 604 17.82 3.83 -21.48
C SER A 604 19.11 3.75 -20.66
N VAL A 605 20.27 3.76 -21.32
CA VAL A 605 21.59 3.74 -20.68
C VAL A 605 21.81 5.03 -19.91
N VAL A 606 21.52 6.19 -20.50
CA VAL A 606 21.67 7.50 -19.84
C VAL A 606 20.74 7.62 -18.64
N GLN A 607 19.47 7.22 -18.77
CA GLN A 607 18.54 7.20 -17.64
C GLN A 607 19.05 6.32 -16.50
N THR A 608 19.47 5.08 -16.82
CA THR A 608 19.84 4.07 -15.83
C THR A 608 21.18 4.34 -15.16
N PHE A 609 22.20 4.73 -15.92
CA PHE A 609 23.58 4.82 -15.44
C PHE A 609 24.06 6.26 -15.19
N VAL A 610 23.31 7.27 -15.63
CA VAL A 610 23.68 8.68 -15.43
C VAL A 610 22.62 9.41 -14.61
N LEU A 611 21.39 9.52 -15.13
CA LEU A 611 20.34 10.33 -14.49
C LEU A 611 19.89 9.76 -13.15
N ILE A 612 19.59 8.46 -13.07
CA ILE A 612 19.16 7.83 -11.80
C ILE A 612 20.27 7.97 -10.72
N PRO A 613 21.54 7.62 -10.98
CA PRO A 613 22.61 7.82 -10.00
C PRO A 613 22.80 9.27 -9.58
N LEU A 614 22.79 10.22 -10.52
CA LEU A 614 22.91 11.65 -10.19
C LEU A 614 21.73 12.14 -9.37
N LEU A 615 20.50 11.76 -9.75
CA LEU A 615 19.28 12.14 -9.06
C LEU A 615 19.27 11.62 -7.61
N ILE A 616 19.70 10.38 -7.42
CA ILE A 616 19.87 9.80 -6.08
C ILE A 616 21.03 10.47 -5.32
N ARG A 617 22.13 10.82 -5.99
CA ARG A 617 23.31 11.46 -5.38
C ARG A 617 23.02 12.86 -4.83
N PHE A 618 22.15 13.61 -5.49
CA PHE A 618 21.81 15.00 -5.13
C PHE A 618 20.52 15.10 -4.29
N TRP A 619 19.52 14.25 -4.52
CA TRP A 619 18.20 14.35 -3.88
C TRP A 619 17.75 13.09 -3.12
N GLY A 620 18.61 12.07 -3.01
CA GLY A 620 18.33 10.84 -2.27
C GLY A 620 17.39 9.87 -2.99
N LYS A 621 17.16 8.70 -2.37
CA LYS A 621 16.34 7.62 -2.98
C LYS A 621 14.87 8.01 -3.20
N GLY A 622 14.35 8.93 -2.37
CA GLY A 622 12.98 9.42 -2.51
C GLY A 622 12.70 10.06 -3.87
N ALA A 623 13.73 10.66 -4.50
CA ALA A 623 13.62 11.24 -5.83
C ALA A 623 13.43 10.16 -6.91
N TYR A 624 14.11 9.01 -6.81
CA TYR A 624 13.90 7.86 -7.70
C TYR A 624 12.50 7.26 -7.55
N CYS A 625 12.07 7.04 -6.31
CA CYS A 625 10.72 6.52 -6.01
C CYS A 625 9.61 7.49 -6.45
N GLY A 626 9.88 8.79 -6.44
CA GLY A 626 8.99 9.81 -6.99
C GLY A 626 8.96 9.85 -8.53
N TRP A 627 10.09 9.56 -9.19
CA TRP A 627 10.22 9.60 -10.65
C TRP A 627 9.63 8.37 -11.34
N ILE A 628 10.02 7.14 -10.95
CA ILE A 628 9.68 5.92 -11.72
C ILE A 628 8.45 5.21 -11.17
N CYS A 629 8.35 5.10 -9.85
CA CYS A 629 7.39 4.18 -9.27
C CYS A 629 5.97 4.75 -9.27
N SER A 630 5.77 6.07 -9.36
CA SER A 630 4.51 6.79 -9.07
C SER A 630 3.89 6.48 -7.69
N CYS A 631 4.41 5.48 -6.97
CA CYS A 631 4.01 5.06 -5.64
C CYS A 631 4.39 6.08 -4.57
N GLY A 632 5.17 7.10 -4.94
CA GLY A 632 5.46 8.25 -4.11
C GLY A 632 5.91 7.82 -2.73
N GLY A 633 7.08 7.17 -2.62
CA GLY A 633 7.73 6.80 -1.36
C GLY A 633 6.74 6.53 -0.24
N LEU A 634 6.10 5.36 -0.27
CA LEU A 634 5.39 4.81 0.90
C LEU A 634 6.34 4.71 2.09
#